data_AF-W5TN85-F1
#
_entry.id   AF-W5TN85-F1
#
_cell.length_a   1.000
_cell.length_b   1.000
_cell.length_c   1.000
_cell.angle_alpha   90.00
_cell.angle_beta   90.00
_cell.angle_gamma   90.00
#
_symmetry.space_group_name_H-M   'P 1'
#
loop_
_entity.id
_entity.type
_entity.pdbx_description
1 polymer ?
#
loop_
_entity_poly.entity_id
_entity_poly.type
_entity_poly.pdbx_seq_one_letter_code
_entity_poly.pdbx_strand_id
1 'polypeptide(L)' 'MASEPNPNGCRFCGIDADIHCQRWAPGVGWHRWAIPTDEQRKQRILARREAVVQ' A
#
# COMPACT_ATOMS: atom_id res chain seq x y z
N MET A 1 6.30 0.27 15.24
CA MET A 1 6.20 -0.90 14.34
C MET A 1 5.44 -0.46 13.11
N ALA A 2 6.10 -0.39 11.96
CA ALA A 2 5.42 -0.06 10.72
C ALA A 2 4.58 -1.28 10.32
N SER A 3 3.25 -1.18 10.44
CA SER A 3 2.34 -2.13 9.81
C SER A 3 2.69 -2.18 8.33
N GLU A 4 3.08 -3.34 7.82
CA GLU A 4 3.28 -3.52 6.39
C GLU A 4 2.03 -3.05 5.64
N PRO A 5 2.18 -2.29 4.54
CA PRO A 5 1.03 -1.78 3.81
C PRO A 5 0.19 -2.96 3.31
N ASN A 6 -1.13 -2.86 3.49
CA ASN A 6 -2.06 -3.86 2.98
C ASN A 6 -1.73 -4.14 1.50
N PRO A 7 -1.65 -5.42 1.07
CA PRO A 7 -1.38 -5.75 -0.32
C PRO A 7 -2.25 -4.97 -1.29
N ASN A 8 -3.52 -4.74 -0.94
CA ASN A 8 -4.51 -4.03 -1.76
C ASN A 8 -4.63 -2.53 -1.46
N GLY A 9 -3.83 -2.00 -0.53
CA GLY A 9 -3.80 -0.59 -0.22
C GLY A 9 -3.35 0.25 -1.41
N CYS A 10 -3.67 1.55 -1.38
CA CYS A 10 -3.44 2.48 -2.48
C CYS A 10 -2.04 2.34 -3.11
N ARG A 11 -1.98 2.49 -4.43
CA ARG A 11 -0.75 2.49 -5.23
C ARG A 11 0.33 3.41 -4.67
N PHE A 12 -0.06 4.56 -4.15
CA PHE A 12 0.88 5.64 -3.80
C PHE A 12 1.22 5.68 -2.31
N CYS A 13 0.25 5.45 -1.44
CA CYS A 13 0.45 5.60 0.01
C CYS A 13 0.16 4.31 0.82
N GLY A 14 -0.31 3.23 0.17
CA GLY A 14 -0.58 1.95 0.84
C GLY A 14 -1.80 1.93 1.76
N ILE A 15 -2.55 3.02 1.86
CA ILE A 15 -3.75 3.13 2.70
C ILE A 15 -4.94 2.42 2.02
N ASP A 16 -5.72 1.70 2.83
CA ASP A 16 -6.91 0.97 2.37
C ASP A 16 -8.01 1.89 1.82
N ALA A 17 -8.77 1.39 0.85
CA ALA A 17 -9.70 2.18 0.04
C ALA A 17 -10.77 2.87 0.88
N ASP A 18 -11.25 2.16 1.89
CA ASP A 18 -12.30 2.51 2.84
C ASP A 18 -11.94 3.70 3.73
N ILE A 19 -10.66 3.91 4.03
CA ILE A 19 -10.19 5.03 4.87
C ILE A 19 -9.34 6.06 4.10
N HIS A 20 -9.13 5.85 2.80
CA HIS A 20 -8.18 6.64 2.00
C HIS A 20 -8.64 8.08 1.77
N CYS A 21 -9.90 8.26 1.35
CA CYS A 21 -10.42 9.57 0.90
C CYS A 21 -9.47 10.22 -0.13
N GLN A 22 -8.95 11.42 0.17
CA GLN A 22 -7.87 12.08 -0.58
C GLN A 22 -6.68 12.30 0.35
N ARG A 23 -5.47 11.97 -0.13
CA ARG A 23 -4.24 12.09 0.66
C ARG A 23 -3.14 12.71 -0.19
N TRP A 24 -2.18 13.35 0.49
CA TRP A 24 -0.96 13.83 -0.12
C TRP A 24 0.14 12.79 0.07
N ALA A 25 0.92 12.50 -0.98
CA ALA A 25 2.14 11.70 -0.89
C ALA A 25 3.32 12.42 -1.58
N PRO A 26 4.54 12.34 -1.02
CA PRO A 26 5.74 12.89 -1.66
C PRO A 26 5.92 12.34 -3.09
N GLY A 27 6.25 13.21 -4.04
CA GLY A 27 6.47 12.85 -5.45
C GLY A 27 5.21 12.56 -6.27
N VAL A 28 4.04 12.43 -5.64
CA VAL A 28 2.75 12.19 -6.31
C VAL A 28 1.80 13.38 -6.14
N GLY A 29 1.90 14.10 -5.02
CA GLY A 29 0.98 15.17 -4.66
C GLY A 29 -0.35 14.65 -4.12
N TRP A 30 -1.39 15.48 -4.20
CA TRP A 30 -2.75 15.12 -3.81
C TRP A 30 -3.33 14.08 -4.76
N HIS A 31 -3.70 12.93 -4.22
CA HIS A 31 -4.27 11.83 -5.00
C HIS A 31 -5.48 11.20 -4.31
N ARG A 32 -6.34 10.60 -5.12
CA ARG A 32 -7.40 9.69 -4.66
C ARG A 32 -6.86 8.27 -4.63
N TRP A 33 -7.62 7.37 -4.01
CA TRP A 33 -7.26 5.97 -3.97
C TRP A 33 -7.07 5.45 -5.39
N ALA A 34 -5.95 4.76 -5.61
CA ALA A 34 -5.61 4.15 -6.89
C ALA A 34 -5.27 2.69 -6.66
N ILE A 35 -5.77 1.82 -7.54
CA ILE A 35 -5.52 0.37 -7.49
C ILE A 35 -4.01 0.13 -7.55
N PRO A 36 -3.42 -0.66 -6.62
CA PRO A 36 -2.01 -1.02 -6.69
C PRO A 36 -1.75 -1.91 -7.91
N THR A 37 -0.53 -1.84 -8.47
CA THR A 37 -0.16 -2.73 -9.56
C THR A 37 0.03 -4.16 -9.07
N ASP A 38 -0.06 -5.14 -9.99
CA ASP A 38 0.19 -6.54 -9.67
C ASP A 38 1.57 -6.78 -9.07
N GLU A 39 2.58 -6.07 -9.57
CA GLU A 39 3.93 -6.15 -9.00
C GLU A 39 3.96 -5.60 -7.56
N GLN A 40 3.29 -4.49 -7.27
CA GLN A 40 3.20 -3.96 -5.90
C GLN A 40 2.48 -4.94 -4.97
N ARG A 41 1.38 -5.56 -5.44
CA ARG A 41 0.66 -6.59 -4.68
C ARG A 41 1.56 -7.79 -4.39
N LYS A 42 2.26 -8.29 -5.40
CA LYS A 42 3.19 -9.42 -5.28
C LYS A 42 4.27 -9.13 -4.23
N GLN A 43 4.96 -8.00 -4.34
CA GLN A 43 6.03 -7.63 -3.40
C GLN A 43 5.52 -7.49 -1.96
N ARG A 44 4.34 -6.88 -1.76
CA ARG A 44 3.74 -6.76 -0.42
C ARG A 44 3.34 -8.11 0.18
N ILE A 45 2.85 -9.05 -0.63
CA ILE A 45 2.53 -10.41 -0.16
C ILE A 45 3.80 -11.17 0.23
N LEU A 46 4.88 -11.02 -0.55
CA LEU A 46 6.17 -11.63 -0.24
C LEU A 46 6.75 -11.08 1.06
N ALA A 47 6.81 -9.75 1.20
CA ALA A 47 7.27 -9.09 2.44
C ALA A 47 6.47 -9.59 3.66
N ARG A 48 5.13 -9.62 3.55
CA ARG A 48 4.26 -10.11 4.62
C ARG A 48 4.55 -11.57 5.00
N ARG A 49 4.92 -12.42 4.03
CA ARG A 49 5.28 -13.82 4.29
C ARG A 49 6.62 -13.91 5.02
N GLU A 50 7.61 -13.12 4.61
CA GLU A 50 8.92 -13.07 5.27
C GLU A 50 8.78 -12.62 6.73
N ALA A 51 7.93 -11.62 6.99
CA ALA A 51 7.67 -11.10 8.33
C ALA A 51 7.01 -12.11 9.30
N VAL A 52 6.34 -13.15 8.79
CA VAL A 52 5.70 -14.21 9.60
C VAL A 52 6.65 -15.39 9.86
N VAL A 53 7.68 -15.54 9.04
CA VAL A 53 8.65 -16.67 9.12
C VAL A 53 9.85 -16.34 10.00
N GLN A 54 10.02 -15.06 10.38
CA GLN A 54 11.00 -14.58 11.37
C GLN A 54 10.50 -14.71 12.81
#